data_AF-A0A919QCP3-F1
#
_entry.id   AF-A0A919QCP3-F1
#
_cell.length_a   1.000
_cell.length_b   1.000
_cell.length_c   1.000
_cell.angle_alpha   90.00
_cell.angle_beta   90.00
_cell.angle_gamma   90.00
#
_symmetry.space_group_name_H-M   'P 1'
#
loop_
_entity.id
_entity.type
_entity.pdbx_description
1 polymer ?
#
loop_
_entity_poly.entity_id
_entity_poly.type
_entity_poly.pdbx_seq_one_letter_code
_entity_poly.pdbx_strand_id
1 'polypeptide(L)'
;MVYHYLVPELGPDIRFRLDWSKPLSEYLEAKELGLETRPVFLGPLSFLLLGKPVVSGFVPLRLLDGLVEVYAELLERLAAAGGRRGSAG
;
A
#
# COMPACT_ATOMS: atom_id res chain seq x y z
N MET A 1 6.56 -7.07 23.35
CA MET A 1 5.25 -6.90 22.68
C MET A 1 5.19 -7.89 21.54
N VAL A 2 4.17 -8.74 21.48
CA VAL A 2 4.05 -9.72 20.38
C VAL A 2 3.13 -9.11 19.33
N TYR A 3 3.69 -8.28 18.45
CA TYR A 3 2.99 -7.85 17.25
C TYR A 3 2.82 -9.07 16.35
N HIS A 4 1.58 -9.45 16.08
CA HIS A 4 1.24 -10.51 15.14
C HIS A 4 0.64 -9.85 13.90
N TYR A 5 1.20 -10.17 12.75
CA TYR A 5 0.66 -9.77 11.45
C TYR A 5 0.18 -11.02 10.71
N LEU A 6 -0.80 -10.84 9.83
CA LEU A 6 -1.22 -11.89 8.91
C LEU A 6 -0.15 -12.02 7.82
N VAL A 7 0.47 -13.19 7.71
CA VAL A 7 1.47 -13.48 6.68
C VAL A 7 0.74 -13.62 5.33
N PRO A 8 1.01 -12.77 4.33
CA PRO A 8 0.38 -12.91 3.03
C PRO A 8 0.92 -14.13 2.29
N GLU A 9 0.02 -14.90 1.70
CA GLU A 9 0.35 -16.04 0.84
C GLU A 9 0.58 -15.57 -0.60
N LEU A 10 1.75 -15.87 -1.17
CA LEU A 10 2.20 -15.32 -2.44
C LEU A 10 2.40 -16.42 -3.49
N GLY A 11 1.75 -16.28 -4.65
CA GLY A 11 1.83 -17.21 -5.78
C GLY A 11 2.01 -16.49 -7.12
N PRO A 12 2.36 -17.23 -8.18
CA PRO A 12 2.65 -16.65 -9.50
C PRO A 12 1.44 -16.01 -10.18
N ASP A 13 0.23 -16.45 -9.85
CA ASP A 13 -1.01 -15.98 -10.48
C ASP A 13 -1.63 -14.77 -9.78
N ILE A 14 -0.98 -14.25 -8.73
CA ILE A 14 -1.47 -13.08 -8.00
C ILE A 14 -1.47 -11.86 -8.92
N ARG A 15 -2.63 -11.19 -8.96
CA ARG A 15 -2.83 -9.89 -9.61
C ARG A 15 -3.18 -8.89 -8.54
N PHE A 16 -2.31 -7.90 -8.31
CA PHE A 16 -2.63 -6.82 -7.40
C PHE A 16 -3.67 -5.88 -8.02
N ARG A 17 -4.54 -5.35 -7.17
CA ARG A 17 -5.48 -4.29 -7.52
C ARG A 17 -5.56 -3.32 -6.35
N LEU A 18 -5.66 -2.04 -6.69
CA LEU A 18 -5.83 -1.00 -5.68
C LEU A 18 -7.29 -0.93 -5.23
N ASP A 19 -7.55 -1.23 -3.95
CA ASP A 19 -8.79 -0.84 -3.30
C ASP A 19 -8.53 0.38 -2.40
N TRP A 20 -8.75 1.56 -2.97
CA TRP A 20 -8.54 2.85 -2.33
C TRP A 20 -9.81 3.43 -1.70
N SER A 21 -10.94 2.74 -1.81
CA SER A 21 -12.26 3.29 -1.45
C SER A 21 -12.35 3.73 0.02
N LYS A 22 -11.95 2.85 0.95
CA LYS A 22 -12.00 3.09 2.39
C LYS A 22 -10.92 4.06 2.91
N PRO A 23 -9.63 3.91 2.56
CA PRO A 23 -8.62 4.89 2.97
C PRO A 23 -8.90 6.30 2.42
N LEU A 24 -9.49 6.42 1.23
CA LEU A 24 -9.90 7.71 0.67
C LEU A 24 -11.01 8.35 1.49
N SER A 25 -12.05 7.59 1.85
CA SER A 25 -13.15 8.15 2.66
C SER A 25 -12.65 8.63 4.01
N GLU A 26 -11.77 7.87 4.66
CA GLU A 26 -11.16 8.25 5.94
C GLU A 26 -10.26 9.50 5.80
N TYR A 27 -9.47 9.59 4.72
CA TYR A 27 -8.65 10.77 4.43
C TYR A 27 -9.51 12.02 4.18
N LEU A 28 -10.57 11.90 3.39
CA LEU A 28 -11.48 13.01 3.08
C LEU A 28 -12.25 13.48 4.32
N GLU A 29 -12.74 12.56 5.15
CA GLU A 29 -13.39 12.89 6.42
C GLU A 29 -12.46 13.66 7.36
N ALA A 30 -11.22 13.20 7.52
CA ALA A 30 -10.23 13.91 8.33
C ALA A 30 -9.92 15.31 7.76
N LYS A 31 -9.86 15.43 6.44
CA LYS A 31 -9.64 16.71 5.75
C LYS A 31 -10.81 17.68 5.94
N GLU A 32 -12.06 17.20 5.91
CA GLU A 32 -13.26 18.01 6.21
C GLU A 32 -13.24 18.53 7.65
N LEU A 33 -12.68 17.77 8.59
CA LEU A 33 -12.46 18.18 9.97
C LEU A 33 -11.25 19.13 10.15
N GLY A 34 -10.58 19.52 9.06
CA GLY A 34 -9.40 20.38 9.08
C GLY A 34 -8.12 19.69 9.56
N LEU A 35 -8.11 18.35 9.64
CA LEU A 35 -6.95 17.55 10.04
C LEU A 35 -6.19 17.08 8.81
N GLU A 36 -4.99 17.63 8.60
CA GLU A 36 -4.09 17.14 7.56
C GLU A 36 -3.47 15.81 8.00
N THR A 37 -3.89 14.71 7.37
CA THR A 37 -3.37 13.37 7.69
C THR A 37 -2.29 12.94 6.72
N ARG A 38 -1.26 12.25 7.22
CA ARG A 38 -0.19 11.66 6.41
C ARG A 38 -0.36 10.14 6.39
N PRO A 39 -0.96 9.56 5.34
CA PRO A 39 -1.17 8.13 5.29
C PRO A 39 0.17 7.40 5.19
N VAL A 40 0.37 6.41 6.06
CA VAL A 40 1.59 5.60 6.12
C VAL A 40 1.29 4.24 5.51
N PHE A 41 2.11 3.83 4.54
CA PHE A 41 1.98 2.55 3.86
C PHE A 41 3.22 1.68 4.10
N LEU A 42 3.02 0.37 4.18
CA LEU A 42 4.12 -0.58 4.11
C LEU A 42 4.77 -0.48 2.72
N GLY A 43 6.09 -0.51 2.61
CA GLY A 43 6.76 -0.48 1.31
C GLY A 43 6.51 -1.76 0.50
N PRO A 44 6.47 -1.71 -0.84
CA PRO A 44 6.16 -2.86 -1.68
C PRO A 44 7.19 -3.99 -1.52
N LEU A 45 8.47 -3.65 -1.37
CA LEU A 45 9.53 -4.63 -1.10
C LEU A 45 9.32 -5.30 0.26
N SER A 46 9.10 -4.52 1.31
CA SER A 46 8.84 -5.04 2.66
C SER A 46 7.61 -5.93 2.70
N PHE A 47 6.55 -5.56 1.96
CA PHE A 47 5.34 -6.36 1.81
C PHE A 47 5.64 -7.75 1.22
N LEU A 48 6.42 -7.83 0.15
CA LEU A 48 6.79 -9.11 -0.47
C LEU A 48 7.72 -9.95 0.42
N LEU A 49 8.64 -9.31 1.15
CA LEU A 49 9.57 -9.98 2.07
C LEU A 49 8.88 -10.55 3.32
N LEU A 50 7.78 -9.94 3.75
CA LEU A 50 6.96 -10.43 4.86
C LEU A 50 5.97 -11.52 4.43
N GLY A 51 5.85 -11.77 3.12
CA GLY A 51 4.99 -12.81 2.58
C GLY A 51 5.65 -14.18 2.48
N LYS A 52 4.80 -15.21 2.41
CA LYS A 52 5.21 -16.60 2.26
C LYS A 52 4.85 -17.11 0.86
N PRO A 53 5.82 -17.62 0.07
CA PRO A 53 5.50 -18.27 -1.19
C PRO A 53 4.71 -19.55 -0.95
N VAL A 54 3.63 -19.77 -1.71
CA VAL A 54 2.82 -20.99 -1.64
C VAL A 54 3.21 -22.05 -2.68
N VAL A 55 3.98 -21.66 -3.69
CA VAL A 55 4.48 -22.55 -4.75
C VAL A 55 5.98 -22.79 -4.57
N SER A 56 6.41 -24.05 -4.63
CA SER A 56 7.82 -24.41 -4.54
C SER A 56 8.64 -23.78 -5.67
N GLY A 57 9.81 -23.23 -5.35
CA GLY A 57 10.67 -22.55 -6.32
C GLY A 57 10.17 -21.17 -6.78
N PHE A 58 9.01 -20.72 -6.31
CA PHE A 58 8.53 -19.37 -6.59
C PHE A 58 9.25 -18.35 -5.72
N VAL A 59 9.64 -17.23 -6.33
CA VAL A 59 10.29 -16.11 -5.65
C VAL A 59 9.30 -14.95 -5.58
N PRO A 60 8.80 -14.58 -4.38
CA PRO A 60 7.85 -13.49 -4.18
C PRO A 60 8.23 -12.18 -4.87
N LEU A 61 9.53 -11.89 -4.96
CA LEU A 61 10.06 -10.70 -5.62
C LEU A 61 9.69 -10.59 -7.11
N ARG A 62 9.31 -11.70 -7.77
CA ARG A 62 8.79 -11.67 -9.15
C ARG A 62 7.47 -10.91 -9.27
N LEU A 63 6.76 -10.69 -8.17
CA LEU A 63 5.54 -9.90 -8.12
C LEU A 63 5.80 -8.40 -7.99
N LEU A 64 7.07 -7.97 -7.87
CA LEU A 64 7.43 -6.58 -7.59
C LEU A 64 6.91 -5.61 -8.65
N ASP A 65 7.06 -5.92 -9.93
CA ASP A 65 6.66 -5.00 -11.01
C ASP A 65 5.16 -4.68 -10.94
N GLY A 66 4.31 -5.70 -10.84
CA GLY A 66 2.86 -5.50 -10.70
C GLY A 66 2.46 -4.83 -9.38
N LEU A 67 3.25 -5.01 -8.32
CA LEU A 67 3.01 -4.32 -7.05
C LEU A 67 3.39 -2.83 -7.14
N VAL A 68 4.50 -2.51 -7.81
CA VAL A 68 4.97 -1.14 -8.02
C VAL A 68 3.96 -0.33 -8.84
N GLU A 69 3.36 -0.94 -9.88
CA GLU A 69 2.29 -0.31 -10.65
C GLU A 69 1.11 0.12 -9.77
N VAL A 70 0.67 -0.76 -8.85
CA VAL A 70 -0.41 -0.45 -7.90
C VAL A 70 -0.01 0.64 -6.90
N TYR A 71 1.25 0.66 -6.46
CA TYR A 71 1.75 1.73 -5.59
C TYR A 71 1.86 3.07 -6.32
N ALA A 72 2.19 3.08 -7.62
CA ALA A 72 2.19 4.29 -8.42
C ALA A 72 0.76 4.86 -8.53
N GLU A 73 -0.23 4.02 -8.85
CA GLU A 73 -1.64 4.42 -8.89
C GLU A 73 -2.11 4.99 -7.54
N LEU A 74 -1.71 4.36 -6.43
CA LEU A 74 -1.99 4.84 -5.07
C LEU A 74 -1.43 6.26 -4.84
N LEU A 75 -0.18 6.49 -5.19
CA LEU A 75 0.48 7.78 -5.01
C LEU A 75 -0.14 8.87 -5.88
N GLU A 76 -0.54 8.54 -7.11
CA GLU A 76 -1.26 9.46 -7.99
C GLU A 76 -2.62 9.87 -7.39
N ARG A 77 -3.39 8.90 -6.88
CA ARG A 77 -4.68 9.18 -6.21
C ARG A 77 -4.51 10.04 -4.96
N LEU A 78 -3.47 9.81 -4.17
CA LEU A 78 -3.12 10.61 -3.00
C LEU A 78 -2.76 12.05 -3.38
N ALA A 79 -1.94 12.22 -4.41
CA ALA A 79 -1.57 13.54 -4.91
C ALA A 79 -2.80 14.31 -5.42
N ALA A 80 -3.71 13.62 -6.13
CA ALA A 80 -4.98 14.18 -6.60
C ALA A 80 -5.93 14.56 -5.45
N ALA A 81 -6.00 13.76 -4.38
CA ALA A 81 -6.80 14.05 -3.18
C ALA A 81 -6.28 15.27 -2.37
N GLY A 82 -5.09 15.78 -2.71
CA GLY A 82 -4.51 16.96 -2.10
C GLY A 82 -3.42 16.66 -1.07
N GLY A 83 -2.93 15.41 -1.00
CA GLY A 83 -1.75 15.04 -0.23
C GLY A 83 -0.46 15.60 -0.82
N ARG A 84 -0.39 16.92 -1.02
CA ARG A 84 0.87 17.62 -1.29
C ARG A 84 1.58 17.79 0.03
N ARG A 85 2.86 17.48 0.05
CA ARG A 85 3.81 17.64 1.15
C ARG A 85 3.66 19.02 1.84
N GLY A 86 2.81 19.11 2.85
CA GLY A 86 2.65 20.27 3.71
C GLY A 86 3.44 20.11 5.00
N SER A 87 4.65 20.67 5.05
CA SER A 87 5.19 21.45 6.18
C SER A 87 6.59 21.95 5.81
N ALA A 88 6.66 23.00 5.00
CA ALA A 88 7.72 23.99 5.05
C ALA A 88 7.04 25.32 5.32
N GLY A 89 7.36 25.96 6.44
CA GLY A 89 6.75 27.20 6.92
C GLY A 89 6.23 27.06 8.34
#